data_AF-A0A5P8FP75-F1
#
_entry.id   AF-A0A5P8FP75-F1
#
_cell.length_a   1.000
_cell.length_b   1.000
_cell.length_c   1.000
_cell.angle_alpha   90.00
_cell.angle_beta   90.00
_cell.angle_gamma   90.00
#
_symmetry.space_group_name_H-M   'P 1'
#
loop_
_entity.id
_entity.type
_entity.pdbx_description
1 polymer ?
#
loop_
_entity_poly.entity_id
_entity_poly.type
_entity_poly.pdbx_seq_one_letter_code
_entity_poly.pdbx_strand_id
1 'polypeptide(L)'
;MEGFADVEIRRSARRRKTVSAHRDGERLVVLLPAGLADRVEQRYVREMGEKVLAREARRRPSDVDLVERARDLSRRHLEGRAVPTSVRWVTNQGTRWGSCTPSQGTIRLSHRLQGMPGYVQDYVLTHELVHLLVPGHGRDFYALLDRYPSCERARGYLEGWSGRDETAWDDGPEPAPETAEGDGVSPPA
;
A
#
# COMPACT_ATOMS: atom_id res chain seq x y z
N MET A 1 25.03 -7.33 -9.31
CA MET A 1 24.57 -6.18 -10.09
C MET A 1 23.06 -6.35 -10.20
N GLU A 2 22.32 -6.02 -9.14
CA GLU A 2 20.85 -6.11 -9.12
C GLU A 2 20.37 -4.72 -8.74
N GLY A 3 20.16 -3.91 -9.79
CA GLY A 3 19.87 -2.49 -9.70
C GLY A 3 18.42 -2.24 -9.32
N PHE A 4 18.26 -1.35 -8.35
CA PHE A 4 17.07 -0.57 -8.03
C PHE A 4 16.00 -0.58 -9.15
N ALA A 5 14.88 -1.28 -8.92
CA ALA A 5 13.96 -1.63 -10.01
C ALA A 5 13.23 -0.45 -10.70
N ASP A 6 13.28 0.79 -10.17
CA ASP A 6 12.94 1.99 -10.94
C ASP A 6 13.54 3.25 -10.26
N VAL A 7 14.71 3.71 -10.72
CA VAL A 7 15.35 4.95 -10.23
C VAL A 7 15.19 6.03 -11.28
N GLU A 8 14.44 7.07 -10.94
CA GLU A 8 14.28 8.24 -11.79
C GLU A 8 15.31 9.31 -11.39
N ILE A 9 16.25 9.58 -12.30
CA ILE A 9 17.26 10.61 -12.11
C ILE A 9 16.74 11.93 -12.66
N ARG A 10 16.49 12.91 -11.78
CA ARG A 10 16.09 14.27 -12.16
C ARG A 10 17.27 15.22 -12.07
N ARG A 11 17.80 15.62 -13.23
CA ARG A 11 18.89 16.61 -13.34
C ARG A 11 18.33 18.03 -13.22
N SER A 12 18.94 18.86 -12.38
CA SER A 12 18.54 20.26 -12.23
C SER A 12 19.71 21.20 -12.51
N ALA A 13 19.52 22.10 -13.49
CA ALA A 13 20.47 23.17 -13.81
C ALA A 13 20.51 24.29 -12.74
N ARG A 14 19.45 24.42 -11.92
CA ARG A 14 19.38 25.42 -10.83
C ARG A 14 20.09 24.98 -9.55
N ARG A 15 20.37 23.68 -9.35
CA ARG A 15 21.08 23.18 -8.16
C ARG A 15 22.58 23.09 -8.43
N ARG A 16 23.38 23.66 -7.50
CA ARG A 16 24.84 23.71 -7.63
C ARG A 16 25.60 22.75 -6.71
N LYS A 17 25.02 22.28 -5.61
CA LYS A 17 25.74 21.45 -4.60
C LYS A 17 24.91 20.36 -3.89
N THR A 18 23.59 20.34 -4.03
CA THR A 18 22.71 19.47 -3.22
C THR A 18 22.15 18.30 -4.01
N VAL A 19 22.37 17.09 -3.48
CA VAL A 19 21.73 15.85 -3.93
C VAL A 19 20.65 15.47 -2.93
N SER A 20 19.47 15.05 -3.40
CA SER A 20 18.40 14.56 -2.54
C SER A 20 17.72 13.36 -3.18
N ALA A 21 17.37 12.35 -2.39
CA ALA A 21 16.56 11.24 -2.85
C ALA A 21 15.30 11.08 -2.00
N HIS A 22 14.21 10.71 -2.64
CA HIS A 22 12.95 10.36 -1.99
C HIS A 22 12.20 9.32 -2.80
N ARG A 23 11.18 8.71 -2.19
CA ARG A 23 10.24 7.83 -2.89
C ARG A 23 9.12 8.66 -3.50
N ASP A 24 8.83 8.41 -4.77
CA ASP A 24 7.66 8.93 -5.49
C ASP A 24 6.92 7.72 -6.10
N GLY A 25 5.85 7.26 -5.45
CA GLY A 25 5.14 6.04 -5.83
C GLY A 25 6.03 4.79 -5.79
N GLU A 26 6.27 4.16 -6.95
CA GLU A 26 7.18 3.01 -7.09
C GLU A 26 8.62 3.42 -7.35
N ARG A 27 8.87 4.69 -7.65
CA ARG A 27 10.18 5.16 -8.10
C ARG A 27 11.00 5.73 -6.98
N LEU A 28 12.28 5.43 -7.00
CA LEU A 28 13.26 6.20 -6.24
C LEU A 28 13.65 7.42 -7.08
N VAL A 29 13.23 8.61 -6.68
CA VAL A 29 13.61 9.85 -7.38
C VAL A 29 14.87 10.40 -6.76
N VAL A 30 15.95 10.48 -7.54
CA VAL A 30 17.21 11.11 -7.14
C VAL A 30 17.38 12.41 -7.90
N LEU A 31 17.36 13.53 -7.18
CA LEU A 31 17.58 14.87 -7.73
C LEU A 31 19.04 15.27 -7.60
N LEU A 32 19.67 15.61 -8.72
CA LEU A 32 21.11 15.90 -8.79
C LEU A 32 21.46 17.07 -9.73
N PRO A 33 22.59 17.78 -9.50
CA PRO A 33 23.07 18.83 -10.39
C PRO A 33 23.34 18.33 -11.81
N ALA A 34 22.99 19.13 -12.83
CA ALA A 34 23.10 18.73 -14.24
C ALA A 34 24.55 18.58 -14.78
N GLY A 35 25.54 19.14 -14.09
CA GLY A 35 26.95 19.13 -14.53
C GLY A 35 27.82 18.07 -13.86
N LEU A 36 27.24 17.04 -13.24
CA LEU A 36 28.02 15.97 -12.60
C LEU A 36 28.57 15.00 -13.63
N ALA A 37 29.82 14.59 -13.44
CA ALA A 37 30.40 13.48 -14.19
C ALA A 37 29.69 12.16 -13.82
N ASP A 38 29.49 11.28 -14.80
CA ASP A 38 28.72 10.04 -14.64
C ASP A 38 29.16 9.17 -13.46
N ARG A 39 30.48 9.05 -13.23
CA ARG A 39 31.01 8.26 -12.10
C ARG A 39 30.60 8.83 -10.73
N VAL A 40 30.48 10.14 -10.64
CA VAL A 40 30.05 10.86 -9.43
C VAL A 40 28.54 10.77 -9.27
N GLU A 41 27.78 10.88 -10.37
CA GLU A 41 26.33 10.67 -10.41
C GLU A 41 25.96 9.27 -9.88
N GLN A 42 26.58 8.22 -10.43
CA GLN A 42 26.31 6.83 -10.07
C GLN A 42 26.63 6.53 -8.60
N ARG A 43 27.68 7.16 -8.05
CA ARG A 43 28.00 7.07 -6.62
C ARG A 43 26.88 7.65 -5.77
N TYR A 44 26.38 8.84 -6.11
CA TYR A 44 25.31 9.49 -5.35
C TYR A 44 23.98 8.77 -5.47
N VAL A 45 23.63 8.27 -6.65
CA VAL A 45 22.42 7.47 -6.86
C VAL A 45 22.45 6.24 -5.95
N ARG A 46 23.57 5.51 -5.93
CA ARG A 46 23.72 4.34 -5.05
C ARG A 46 23.65 4.71 -3.57
N GLU A 47 24.47 5.65 -3.11
CA GLU A 47 24.52 6.04 -1.69
C GLU A 47 23.17 6.57 -1.17
N MET A 48 22.45 7.36 -1.98
CA MET A 48 21.16 7.92 -1.58
C MET A 48 20.04 6.90 -1.71
N GLY A 49 20.06 6.04 -2.72
CA GLY A 49 19.13 4.92 -2.86
C GLY A 49 19.22 3.95 -1.70
N GLU A 50 20.42 3.54 -1.32
CA GLU A 50 20.67 2.70 -0.14
C GLU A 50 20.17 3.37 1.15
N LYS A 51 20.37 4.68 1.31
CA LYS A 51 19.87 5.42 2.49
C LYS A 51 18.35 5.47 2.57
N VAL A 52 17.67 5.69 1.45
CA VAL A 52 16.20 5.70 1.40
C VAL A 52 15.66 4.31 1.70
N LEU A 53 16.18 3.27 1.02
CA LEU A 53 15.78 1.87 1.26
C LEU A 53 16.06 1.43 2.69
N ALA A 54 17.22 1.78 3.25
CA ALA A 54 17.55 1.44 4.62
C ALA A 54 16.71 2.23 5.64
N ARG A 55 16.26 3.45 5.32
CA ARG A 55 15.31 4.20 6.17
C ARG A 55 13.92 3.58 6.14
N GLU A 56 13.49 3.09 4.98
CA GLU A 56 12.25 2.34 4.82
C GLU A 56 12.31 1.01 5.58
N ALA A 57 13.37 0.23 5.39
CA ALA A 57 13.58 -1.05 6.06
C ALA A 57 13.73 -0.91 7.60
N ARG A 58 14.30 0.19 8.09
CA ARG A 58 14.45 0.46 9.54
C ARG A 58 13.18 0.94 10.22
N ARG A 59 12.17 1.42 9.48
CA ARG A 59 10.87 1.76 10.06
C ARG A 59 10.05 0.48 10.20
N ARG A 60 10.33 -0.32 11.24
CA ARG A 60 9.33 -1.23 11.80
C ARG A 60 8.32 -0.36 12.56
N PRO A 61 7.08 -0.20 12.08
CA PRO A 61 6.09 0.58 12.80
C PRO A 61 5.85 -0.09 14.14
N SER A 62 5.86 0.66 15.24
CA SER A 62 5.35 0.15 16.52
C SER A 62 3.83 -0.01 16.46
N ASP A 63 3.24 -0.68 17.45
CA ASP A 63 1.77 -0.76 17.55
C ASP A 63 1.12 0.63 17.69
N VAL A 64 1.81 1.60 18.32
CA VAL A 64 1.37 3.00 18.39
C VAL A 64 1.32 3.63 17.01
N ASP A 65 2.39 3.45 16.22
CA ASP A 65 2.46 3.95 14.84
C ASP A 65 1.34 3.35 13.97
N LEU A 66 0.97 2.08 14.20
CA LEU A 66 -0.13 1.43 13.48
C LEU A 66 -1.49 2.04 13.79
N VAL A 67 -1.80 2.34 15.06
CA VAL A 67 -3.08 2.96 15.43
C VAL A 67 -3.20 4.36 14.84
N GLU A 68 -2.13 5.17 14.90
CA GLU A 68 -2.11 6.49 14.29
C GLU A 68 -2.28 6.41 12.77
N ARG A 69 -1.57 5.48 12.13
CA ARG A 69 -1.69 5.23 10.69
C ARG A 69 -3.09 4.79 10.29
N ALA A 70 -3.71 3.89 11.06
CA ALA A 70 -5.07 3.41 10.80
C ALA A 70 -6.09 4.57 10.87
N ARG A 71 -5.97 5.45 11.88
CA ARG A 71 -6.81 6.64 11.99
C ARG A 71 -6.61 7.60 10.83
N ASP A 72 -5.37 7.77 10.35
CA ASP A 72 -5.07 8.59 9.18
C ASP A 72 -5.69 8.03 7.90
N LEU A 73 -5.53 6.73 7.64
CA LEU A 73 -6.13 6.05 6.49
C LEU A 73 -7.66 6.13 6.54
N SER A 74 -8.25 5.88 7.71
CA SER A 74 -9.69 6.01 7.91
C SER A 74 -10.21 7.41 7.58
N ARG A 75 -9.55 8.47 8.08
CA ARG A 75 -9.94 9.86 7.75
C ARG A 75 -9.87 10.16 6.26
N ARG A 76 -8.81 9.71 5.58
CA ARG A 76 -8.57 10.04 4.17
C ARG A 76 -9.42 9.25 3.20
N HIS A 77 -9.69 7.98 3.50
CA HIS A 77 -10.27 7.04 2.53
C HIS A 77 -11.64 6.51 2.96
N LEU A 78 -11.95 6.54 4.25
CA LEU A 78 -13.17 5.98 4.84
C LEU A 78 -13.99 7.01 5.64
N GLU A 79 -13.79 8.31 5.36
CA GLU A 79 -14.50 9.43 5.99
C GLU A 79 -14.38 9.46 7.53
N GLY A 80 -13.37 8.80 8.10
CA GLY A 80 -13.18 8.68 9.54
C GLY A 80 -14.15 7.72 10.23
N ARG A 81 -14.97 6.96 9.48
CA ARG A 81 -16.00 6.07 10.04
C ARG A 81 -15.40 4.81 10.67
N ALA A 82 -14.30 4.29 10.13
CA ALA A 82 -13.62 3.11 10.67
C ALA A 82 -12.63 3.52 11.76
N VAL A 83 -13.02 3.40 13.03
CA VAL A 83 -12.16 3.77 14.17
C VAL A 83 -11.78 2.52 14.95
N PRO A 84 -10.54 2.01 14.81
CA PRO A 84 -10.12 0.83 15.56
C PRO A 84 -9.83 1.18 17.02
N THR A 85 -10.19 0.27 17.92
CA THR A 85 -9.81 0.28 19.33
C THR A 85 -8.33 -0.02 19.50
N SER A 86 -7.81 -0.98 18.74
CA SER A 86 -6.38 -1.35 18.75
C SER A 86 -5.93 -1.92 17.41
N VAL A 87 -4.68 -1.65 17.04
CA VAL A 87 -4.01 -2.26 15.89
C VAL A 87 -2.65 -2.76 16.37
N ARG A 88 -2.30 -4.01 16.08
CA ARG A 88 -1.02 -4.58 16.52
C ARG A 88 -0.41 -5.54 15.53
N TRP A 89 0.91 -5.70 15.61
CA TRP A 89 1.62 -6.78 14.94
C TRP A 89 1.45 -8.11 15.68
N VAL A 90 1.35 -9.21 14.93
CA VAL A 90 1.32 -10.57 15.49
C VAL A 90 2.13 -11.56 14.65
N THR A 91 2.70 -12.56 15.31
CA THR A 91 3.53 -13.59 14.66
C THR A 91 2.75 -14.84 14.26
N ASN A 92 1.55 -15.04 14.78
CA ASN A 92 0.73 -16.24 14.60
C ASN A 92 -0.38 -16.09 13.55
N GLN A 93 -0.20 -15.22 12.55
CA GLN A 93 -1.04 -15.14 11.35
C GLN A 93 -0.38 -15.96 10.24
N GLY A 94 -0.55 -17.28 10.30
CA GLY A 94 0.19 -18.24 9.47
C GLY A 94 -0.11 -18.11 7.98
N THR A 95 -1.38 -17.98 7.61
CA THR A 95 -1.82 -17.88 6.21
C THR A 95 -2.24 -16.46 5.85
N ARG A 96 -2.85 -15.73 6.77
CA ARG A 96 -3.42 -14.39 6.53
C ARG A 96 -2.42 -13.25 6.67
N TRP A 97 -2.65 -12.16 5.94
CA TRP A 97 -1.91 -10.90 6.09
C TRP A 97 -2.44 -10.04 7.24
N GLY A 98 -3.74 -10.10 7.49
CA GLY A 98 -4.42 -9.36 8.54
C GLY A 98 -5.63 -10.11 9.09
N SER A 99 -6.23 -9.56 10.14
CA SER A 99 -7.57 -9.92 10.58
C SER A 99 -8.16 -8.82 11.44
N CYS A 100 -9.48 -8.71 11.41
CA CYS A 100 -10.26 -7.79 12.21
C CYS A 100 -11.26 -8.56 13.09
N THR A 101 -11.52 -8.07 14.30
CA THR A 101 -12.65 -8.49 15.14
C THR A 101 -13.59 -7.29 15.28
N PRO A 102 -14.60 -7.15 14.39
CA PRO A 102 -15.42 -5.94 14.30
C PRO A 102 -16.13 -5.59 15.61
N SER A 103 -16.66 -6.60 16.32
CA SER A 103 -17.34 -6.41 17.61
C SER A 103 -16.46 -5.81 18.71
N GLN A 104 -15.14 -5.93 18.60
CA GLN A 104 -14.18 -5.38 19.55
C GLN A 104 -13.39 -4.19 18.96
N GLY A 105 -13.55 -3.91 17.67
CA GLY A 105 -12.76 -2.92 16.94
C GLY A 105 -11.26 -3.23 16.92
N THR A 106 -10.85 -4.50 17.01
CA THR A 106 -9.42 -4.87 17.08
C THR A 106 -8.91 -5.38 15.74
N ILE A 107 -7.72 -4.94 15.35
CA ILE A 107 -7.04 -5.33 14.11
C ILE A 107 -5.68 -5.96 14.45
N ARG A 108 -5.33 -7.04 13.75
CA ARG A 108 -4.07 -7.76 13.89
C ARG A 108 -3.41 -7.89 12.53
N LEU A 109 -2.22 -7.32 12.38
CA LEU A 109 -1.42 -7.43 11.16
C LEU A 109 -0.32 -8.48 11.33
N SER A 110 -0.09 -9.28 10.29
CA SER A 110 1.00 -10.26 10.26
C SER A 110 2.36 -9.57 10.28
N HIS A 111 3.26 -10.02 11.14
CA HIS A 111 4.66 -9.56 11.16
C HIS A 111 5.37 -9.76 9.81
N ARG A 112 4.87 -10.64 8.94
CA ARG A 112 5.40 -10.87 7.59
C ARG A 112 5.29 -9.63 6.70
N LEU A 113 4.42 -8.69 7.04
CA LEU A 113 4.32 -7.38 6.39
C LEU A 113 5.44 -6.42 6.83
N GLN A 114 6.12 -6.68 7.96
CA GLN A 114 7.21 -5.84 8.45
C GLN A 114 8.44 -6.01 7.54
N GLY A 115 8.58 -5.10 6.59
CA GLY A 115 9.61 -5.15 5.54
C GLY A 115 9.03 -5.04 4.13
N MET A 116 7.72 -5.23 3.99
CA MET A 116 7.01 -4.91 2.75
C MET A 116 6.91 -3.39 2.57
N PRO A 117 6.78 -2.89 1.34
CA PRO A 117 6.58 -1.47 1.08
C PRO A 117 5.40 -0.89 1.88
N GLY A 118 5.51 0.38 2.28
CA GLY A 118 4.48 1.04 3.09
C GLY A 118 3.08 0.98 2.46
N TYR A 119 3.00 1.12 1.13
CA TYR A 119 1.71 1.07 0.42
C TYR A 119 1.01 -0.29 0.51
N VAL A 120 1.78 -1.38 0.71
CA VAL A 120 1.25 -2.74 0.92
C VAL A 120 0.73 -2.86 2.34
N GLN A 121 1.50 -2.39 3.33
CA GLN A 121 1.06 -2.39 4.73
C GLN A 121 -0.23 -1.57 4.91
N ASP A 122 -0.30 -0.41 4.27
CA ASP A 122 -1.48 0.47 4.29
C ASP A 122 -2.69 -0.17 3.59
N TYR A 123 -2.47 -0.91 2.50
CA TYR A 123 -3.53 -1.65 1.83
C TYR A 123 -4.13 -2.70 2.76
N VAL A 124 -3.31 -3.55 3.39
CA VAL A 124 -3.79 -4.56 4.35
C VAL A 124 -4.50 -3.88 5.52
N LEU A 125 -3.92 -2.80 6.07
CA LEU A 125 -4.55 -2.07 7.16
C LEU A 125 -5.91 -1.47 6.76
N THR A 126 -6.01 -0.93 5.53
CA THR A 126 -7.27 -0.40 5.00
C THR A 126 -8.30 -1.50 4.80
N HIS A 127 -7.90 -2.68 4.31
CA HIS A 127 -8.75 -3.86 4.20
C HIS A 127 -9.39 -4.22 5.56
N GLU A 128 -8.57 -4.31 6.62
CA GLU A 128 -9.08 -4.60 7.97
C GLU A 128 -9.96 -3.47 8.54
N LEU A 129 -9.70 -2.22 8.17
CA LEU A 129 -10.56 -1.09 8.53
C LEU A 129 -11.93 -1.16 7.84
N VAL A 130 -11.98 -1.58 6.56
CA VAL A 130 -13.25 -1.76 5.86
C VAL A 130 -14.09 -2.85 6.53
N HIS A 131 -13.46 -3.91 7.06
CA HIS A 131 -14.17 -4.93 7.85
C HIS A 131 -14.83 -4.41 9.13
N LEU A 132 -14.43 -3.24 9.66
CA LEU A 132 -15.17 -2.59 10.75
C LEU A 132 -16.52 -2.02 10.30
N LEU A 133 -16.70 -1.78 9.00
CA LEU A 133 -17.87 -1.13 8.43
C LEU A 133 -18.76 -2.12 7.68
N VAL A 134 -18.14 -3.07 6.95
CA VAL A 134 -18.83 -4.02 6.07
C VAL A 134 -18.29 -5.44 6.32
N PRO A 135 -19.15 -6.41 6.66
CA PRO A 135 -18.74 -7.81 6.77
C PRO A 135 -18.53 -8.45 5.38
N GLY A 136 -17.58 -9.38 5.29
CA GLY A 136 -17.27 -10.09 4.04
C GLY A 136 -16.69 -9.18 2.95
N HIS A 137 -16.59 -9.74 1.73
CA HIS A 137 -15.91 -9.13 0.58
C HIS A 137 -16.88 -8.90 -0.59
N GLY A 138 -18.06 -8.35 -0.31
CA GLY A 138 -19.07 -8.04 -1.33
C GLY A 138 -18.81 -6.72 -2.07
N ARG A 139 -19.73 -6.32 -2.95
CA ARG A 139 -19.65 -5.06 -3.71
C ARG A 139 -19.39 -3.83 -2.82
N ASP A 140 -20.08 -3.72 -1.69
CA ASP A 140 -19.95 -2.58 -0.77
C ASP A 140 -18.57 -2.56 -0.07
N PHE A 141 -17.95 -3.73 0.13
CA PHE A 141 -16.60 -3.84 0.65
C PHE A 141 -15.58 -3.28 -0.36
N TYR A 142 -15.62 -3.75 -1.61
CA TYR A 142 -14.68 -3.29 -2.64
C TYR A 142 -14.88 -1.80 -2.98
N ALA A 143 -16.13 -1.31 -3.00
CA ALA A 143 -16.42 0.11 -3.20
C ALA A 143 -15.79 1.03 -2.13
N LEU A 144 -15.57 0.52 -0.91
CA LEU A 144 -14.84 1.24 0.14
C LEU A 144 -13.33 1.04 0.02
N LEU A 145 -12.88 -0.18 -0.24
CA LEU A 145 -11.46 -0.52 -0.33
C LEU A 145 -10.77 0.20 -1.50
N ASP A 146 -11.43 0.32 -2.65
CA ASP A 146 -10.90 0.96 -3.86
C ASP A 146 -10.71 2.48 -3.72
N ARG A 147 -11.20 3.08 -2.63
CA ARG A 147 -10.89 4.49 -2.28
C ARG A 147 -9.43 4.68 -1.86
N TYR A 148 -8.71 3.60 -1.58
CA TYR A 148 -7.28 3.63 -1.35
C TYR A 148 -6.49 3.68 -2.68
N PRO A 149 -5.69 4.73 -2.95
CA PRO A 149 -5.12 4.96 -4.29
C PRO A 149 -4.14 3.91 -4.83
N SER A 150 -3.60 3.03 -3.98
CA SER A 150 -2.62 2.01 -4.38
C SER A 150 -3.18 0.58 -4.28
N CYS A 151 -4.51 0.45 -4.37
CA CYS A 151 -5.24 -0.82 -4.22
C CYS A 151 -4.73 -1.90 -5.20
N GLU A 152 -4.79 -1.64 -6.50
CA GLU A 152 -4.37 -2.56 -7.56
C GLU A 152 -2.90 -2.96 -7.44
N ARG A 153 -2.02 -1.97 -7.24
CA ARG A 153 -0.58 -2.16 -7.06
C ARG A 153 -0.24 -3.01 -5.84
N ALA A 154 -0.97 -2.84 -4.73
CA ALA A 154 -0.78 -3.64 -3.53
C ALA A 154 -1.28 -5.08 -3.71
N ARG A 155 -2.41 -5.27 -4.39
CA ARG A 155 -2.93 -6.60 -4.75
C ARG A 155 -1.92 -7.39 -5.58
N GLY A 156 -1.42 -6.82 -6.68
CA GLY A 156 -0.40 -7.48 -7.51
C GLY A 156 0.91 -7.79 -6.76
N TYR A 157 1.33 -6.93 -5.81
CA TYR A 157 2.48 -7.23 -4.95
C TYR A 157 2.23 -8.45 -4.05
N LEU A 158 1.05 -8.52 -3.41
CA LEU A 158 0.70 -9.61 -2.51
C LEU A 158 0.47 -10.92 -3.26
N GLU A 159 -0.13 -10.87 -4.45
CA GLU A 159 -0.27 -12.03 -5.36
C GLU A 159 1.09 -12.63 -5.74
N GLY A 160 2.04 -11.77 -6.10
CA GLY A 160 3.42 -12.19 -6.38
C GLY A 160 4.13 -12.79 -5.16
N TRP A 161 3.68 -12.47 -3.94
CA TRP A 161 4.18 -13.08 -2.71
C TRP A 161 3.43 -14.38 -2.35
N SER A 162 2.12 -14.45 -2.62
CA SER A 162 1.25 -15.59 -2.34
C SER A 162 1.39 -16.74 -3.34
N GLY A 163 2.17 -16.60 -4.41
CA GLY A 163 2.71 -17.73 -5.18
C GLY A 163 3.54 -18.75 -4.36
N ARG A 164 3.64 -18.56 -3.04
CA ARG A 164 4.18 -19.48 -2.03
C ARG A 164 3.19 -19.91 -0.93
N ASP A 165 1.99 -19.30 -0.82
CA ASP A 165 1.00 -19.59 0.24
C ASP A 165 -0.40 -19.08 -0.18
N GLU A 166 -1.30 -19.99 -0.55
CA GLU A 166 -2.51 -19.75 -1.37
C GLU A 166 -3.76 -19.27 -0.57
N THR A 167 -3.62 -18.90 0.71
CA THR A 167 -4.77 -18.71 1.63
C THR A 167 -4.82 -17.34 2.30
N ALA A 168 -4.16 -16.35 1.71
CA ALA A 168 -3.93 -15.07 2.38
C ALA A 168 -5.14 -14.13 2.42
N TRP A 169 -6.07 -14.28 1.47
CA TRP A 169 -7.35 -13.60 1.41
C TRP A 169 -8.37 -14.62 0.91
N ASP A 170 -9.38 -14.93 1.72
CA ASP A 170 -10.55 -15.67 1.23
C ASP A 170 -11.46 -14.65 0.53
N ASP A 171 -10.96 -14.07 -0.57
CA ASP A 171 -11.73 -13.24 -1.47
C ASP A 171 -12.68 -14.20 -2.20
N GLY A 172 -13.88 -14.41 -1.64
CA GLY A 172 -14.99 -15.01 -2.39
C GLY A 172 -15.13 -14.31 -3.76
N PRO A 173 -15.71 -14.98 -4.77
CA PRO A 173 -15.63 -14.54 -6.15
C PRO A 173 -15.98 -13.07 -6.30
N GLU A 174 -15.10 -12.33 -6.98
CA GLU A 174 -15.30 -10.93 -7.34
C GLU A 174 -16.70 -10.78 -7.95
N PRO A 175 -17.53 -9.82 -7.47
CA PRO A 175 -18.87 -9.66 -8.00
C PRO A 175 -18.78 -9.36 -9.50
N ALA A 176 -19.45 -10.17 -10.31
CA ALA A 176 -19.47 -10.02 -11.76
C ALA A 176 -19.88 -8.58 -12.14
N PRO A 177 -19.30 -8.01 -13.21
CA PRO A 177 -19.70 -6.70 -13.67
C PRO A 177 -21.20 -6.72 -14.00
N GLU A 178 -21.94 -5.81 -13.37
CA GLU A 178 -23.37 -5.62 -13.57
C GLU A 178 -23.57 -5.27 -15.06
N THR A 179 -24.07 -6.23 -15.84
CA THR A 179 -24.43 -5.99 -17.24
C THR A 179 -25.53 -4.94 -17.23
N ALA A 180 -25.26 -3.79 -17.82
CA ALA A 180 -26.27 -2.77 -18.08
C ALA A 180 -27.36 -3.41 -18.97
N GLU A 181 -28.45 -3.85 -18.35
CA GLU A 181 -29.66 -4.24 -19.05
C GLU A 181 -30.23 -2.96 -19.68
N GLY A 182 -30.26 -2.95 -21.01
CA GLY A 182 -30.71 -1.82 -21.80
C GLY A 182 -32.15 -1.47 -21.51
N ASP A 183 -32.39 -0.17 -21.38
CA ASP A 183 -33.73 0.42 -21.36
C ASP A 183 -34.51 -0.01 -22.61
N GLY A 184 -35.44 -0.94 -22.39
CA GLY A 184 -36.48 -1.29 -23.35
C GLY A 184 -37.46 -0.13 -23.49
N VAL A 185 -37.17 0.80 -24.39
CA VAL A 185 -38.16 1.79 -24.85
C VAL A 185 -39.08 1.09 -25.87
N SER A 186 -40.28 0.71 -25.43
CA SER A 186 -41.38 0.42 -26.35
C SER A 186 -41.92 1.72 -26.96
N PRO A 187 -42.16 1.81 -28.28
CA PRO A 187 -42.89 2.94 -28.84
C PRO A 187 -44.40 2.77 -28.60
N PRO A 188 -45.16 3.87 -28.41
CA PRO A 188 -46.61 3.80 -28.31
C PRO A 188 -47.28 3.53 -29.66
N ALA A 189 -48.50 2.99 -29.58
CA ALA A 189 -49.34 2.44 -30.64
C ALA A 189 -49.78 3.46 -31.72
#